data_AF-A0A9Q1LTX5-F1
#
_entry.id   AF-A0A9Q1LTX5-F1
#
_cell.length_a   1.000
_cell.length_b   1.000
_cell.length_c   1.000
_cell.angle_alpha   90.00
_cell.angle_beta   90.00
_cell.angle_gamma   90.00
#
_symmetry.space_group_name_H-M   'P 1'
#
loop_
_entity.id
_entity.type
_entity.pdbx_description
1 polymer ?
#
loop_
_entity_poly.entity_id
_entity_poly.type
_entity_poly.pdbx_seq_one_letter_code
_entity_poly.pdbx_strand_id
1 'polypeptide(L)'
;MTNWLVLSVVIAITVIIAQAVGLVLMVINGWRNRKKAVGVFHPYTNDGGGGERVLWCAVKAIQDENPNLDCFIYTGDHDASPDSLNGRALDRFGVKLIHPPKVVHLNRRKWVEETTYPRFTMIGQSFGSICLAWEALCKYTPLYYFDTSGYAFTYPVARLFGCKVISYTHYPTISLDMLSRVRGRSSMYNNDSLIAKSAILSWFKVIYYTLFSWMYSMVGSCAHLAMVNSSWTQSHIEKLWGIRARIRRVYPPCDTSRLQALPLEKSMKPPKIVSVAQFRPEKAHPLQLEAFAVAIRKLDQDLPRPKLQLVGSCRNEADEKRLQNLKDLAIKLNVDDHVEFHKNVLYSDLVRLLGGAVAGIHSMTDEHFGISVVEYMAAGAIPIAHNSAGPRMDIVLPEDGNQTGFLAQSVEEYAEAIIEVIKMTENERLEMAAAARKRASMFSEQRFYEDFKAAVRPIFYDGGEEGGLIKGKTIRNWSNMYSFDNNMTVKR
;
A
#
# COMPACT_ATOMS: atom_id res chain seq x y z
N MET A 1 -19.18 -19.56 55.58
CA MET A 1 -18.71 -18.69 54.48
C MET A 1 -17.52 -19.28 53.72
N THR A 2 -16.52 -19.86 54.40
CA THR A 2 -15.29 -20.41 53.78
C THR A 2 -15.55 -21.50 52.71
N ASN A 3 -16.48 -22.43 52.94
CA ASN A 3 -16.79 -23.50 51.97
C ASN A 3 -17.44 -23.00 50.66
N TRP A 4 -18.24 -21.92 50.74
CA TRP A 4 -18.87 -21.30 49.56
C TRP A 4 -17.85 -20.53 48.71
N LEU A 5 -16.86 -19.91 49.34
CA LEU A 5 -15.77 -19.22 48.65
C LEU A 5 -14.89 -20.24 47.90
N VAL A 6 -14.50 -21.33 48.56
CA VAL A 6 -13.70 -22.40 47.96
C VAL A 6 -14.43 -23.05 46.79
N LEU A 7 -15.73 -23.37 46.95
CA LEU A 7 -16.53 -23.94 45.86
C LEU A 7 -16.65 -22.99 44.66
N SER A 8 -16.86 -21.69 44.92
CA SER A 8 -16.94 -20.68 43.86
C SER A 8 -15.63 -20.53 43.09
N VAL A 9 -14.49 -20.58 43.80
CA VAL A 9 -13.15 -20.56 43.18
C VAL A 9 -12.91 -21.83 42.35
N VAL A 10 -13.26 -23.02 42.85
CA VAL A 10 -13.11 -24.28 42.12
C VAL A 10 -13.98 -24.30 40.85
N ILE A 11 -15.23 -23.82 40.93
CA ILE A 11 -16.11 -23.69 39.76
C ILE A 11 -15.49 -22.72 38.75
N ALA A 12 -15.04 -21.55 39.19
CA ALA A 12 -14.42 -20.56 38.30
C ALA A 12 -13.18 -21.14 37.60
N ILE A 13 -12.29 -21.80 38.33
CA ILE A 13 -11.10 -22.47 37.77
C ILE A 13 -11.51 -23.55 36.77
N THR A 14 -12.50 -24.38 37.10
CA THR A 14 -12.98 -25.46 36.22
C THR A 14 -13.55 -24.90 34.92
N VAL A 15 -14.33 -23.82 34.98
CA VAL A 15 -14.86 -23.14 33.80
C VAL A 15 -13.73 -22.57 32.94
N ILE A 16 -12.72 -21.94 33.55
CA ILE A 16 -11.54 -21.42 32.84
C ILE A 16 -10.79 -22.55 32.14
N ILE A 17 -10.56 -23.67 32.83
CA ILE A 17 -9.89 -24.85 32.25
C ILE A 17 -10.71 -25.42 31.10
N ALA A 18 -12.02 -25.59 31.27
CA ALA A 18 -12.90 -26.12 30.22
C ALA A 18 -12.90 -25.22 28.97
N GLN A 19 -12.92 -23.90 29.15
CA GLN A 19 -12.80 -22.95 28.05
C GLN A 19 -11.43 -23.05 27.36
N ALA A 20 -10.35 -23.12 28.13
CA ALA A 20 -9.00 -23.27 27.59
C ALA A 20 -8.86 -24.58 26.78
N VAL A 21 -9.37 -25.69 27.31
CA VAL A 21 -9.41 -26.98 26.61
C VAL A 21 -10.25 -26.88 25.33
N GLY A 22 -11.42 -26.24 25.38
CA GLY A 22 -12.26 -26.01 24.20
C GLY A 22 -11.52 -25.24 23.09
N LEU A 23 -10.80 -24.17 23.44
CA LEU A 23 -10.00 -23.39 22.49
C LEU A 23 -8.86 -24.23 21.89
N VAL A 24 -8.16 -25.02 22.70
CA VAL A 24 -7.10 -25.92 22.24
C VAL A 24 -7.66 -26.99 21.30
N LEU A 25 -8.82 -27.57 21.63
CA LEU A 25 -9.48 -28.55 20.76
C LEU A 25 -9.90 -27.94 19.42
N MET A 26 -10.37 -26.69 19.38
CA MET A 26 -10.65 -26.00 18.12
C MET A 26 -9.40 -25.85 17.25
N VAL A 27 -8.27 -25.48 17.85
CA VAL A 27 -6.98 -25.37 17.13
C VAL A 27 -6.51 -26.73 16.62
N ILE A 28 -6.56 -27.77 17.46
CA ILE A 28 -6.18 -29.13 17.06
C ILE A 28 -7.09 -29.62 15.93
N ASN A 29 -8.39 -29.36 16.02
CA ASN A 29 -9.36 -29.72 15.00
C ASN A 29 -9.08 -29.00 13.68
N GLY A 30 -8.82 -27.68 13.71
CA GLY A 30 -8.43 -26.91 12.54
C GLY A 30 -7.13 -27.41 11.92
N TRP A 31 -6.11 -27.66 12.75
CA TRP A 31 -4.82 -28.17 12.32
C TRP A 31 -4.92 -29.53 11.62
N ARG A 32 -5.72 -30.45 12.15
CA ARG A 32 -5.96 -31.80 11.58
C ARG A 32 -6.80 -31.76 10.31
N ASN A 33 -7.78 -30.86 10.25
CA ASN A 33 -8.73 -30.79 9.13
C ASN A 33 -8.40 -29.73 8.10
N ARG A 34 -7.23 -29.07 8.20
CA ARG A 34 -6.79 -28.04 7.27
C ARG A 34 -6.86 -28.54 5.83
N LYS A 35 -7.37 -27.70 4.93
CA LYS A 35 -7.56 -28.04 3.53
C LYS A 35 -6.43 -27.49 2.69
N LYS A 36 -6.00 -28.23 1.65
CA LYS A 36 -5.03 -27.74 0.66
C LYS A 36 -5.72 -26.69 -0.24
N ALA A 37 -5.84 -25.49 0.30
CA ALA A 37 -6.51 -24.34 -0.29
C ALA A 37 -5.80 -23.06 0.18
N VAL A 38 -6.13 -21.95 -0.47
CA VAL A 38 -5.72 -20.61 -0.10
C VAL A 38 -6.86 -19.93 0.65
N GLY A 39 -6.57 -19.35 1.81
CA GLY A 39 -7.46 -18.40 2.46
C GLY A 39 -6.81 -17.02 2.48
N VAL A 40 -7.43 -16.04 1.85
CA VAL A 40 -6.97 -14.64 1.80
C VAL A 40 -7.75 -13.82 2.81
N PHE A 41 -7.07 -13.33 3.83
CA PHE A 41 -7.63 -12.48 4.86
C PHE A 41 -7.68 -11.04 4.37
N HIS A 42 -8.90 -10.59 4.03
CA HIS A 42 -9.14 -9.26 3.49
C HIS A 42 -10.53 -8.75 3.92
N PRO A 43 -10.67 -8.15 5.12
CA PRO A 43 -11.98 -7.80 5.71
C PRO A 43 -12.83 -6.79 4.93
N TYR A 44 -12.23 -6.04 4.00
CA TYR A 44 -12.86 -4.96 3.22
C TYR A 44 -12.66 -5.17 1.71
N THR A 45 -13.70 -5.56 0.98
CA THR A 45 -13.60 -5.90 -0.44
C THR A 45 -14.43 -4.99 -1.35
N ASN A 46 -14.91 -3.86 -0.83
CA ASN A 46 -15.83 -2.92 -1.50
C ASN A 46 -15.40 -1.44 -1.43
N ASP A 47 -14.23 -1.13 -0.87
CA ASP A 47 -13.70 0.22 -0.70
C ASP A 47 -13.15 0.82 -2.02
N GLY A 48 -12.78 -0.02 -3.00
CA GLY A 48 -12.35 0.39 -4.33
C GLY A 48 -10.94 0.99 -4.42
N GLY A 49 -10.08 0.75 -3.42
CA GLY A 49 -8.71 1.26 -3.35
C GLY A 49 -7.64 0.33 -3.93
N GLY A 50 -6.39 0.80 -3.92
CA GLY A 50 -5.23 0.04 -4.43
C GLY A 50 -4.94 -1.26 -3.66
N GLY A 51 -5.41 -1.38 -2.41
CA GLY A 51 -5.30 -2.61 -1.61
C GLY A 51 -6.11 -3.76 -2.22
N GLU A 52 -7.36 -3.49 -2.61
CA GLU A 52 -8.22 -4.51 -3.21
C GLU A 52 -7.77 -4.88 -4.62
N ARG A 53 -7.16 -3.95 -5.35
CA ARG A 53 -6.52 -4.30 -6.61
C ARG A 53 -5.43 -5.34 -6.44
N VAL A 54 -4.56 -5.17 -5.43
CA VAL A 54 -3.55 -6.18 -5.08
C VAL A 54 -4.21 -7.50 -4.69
N LEU A 55 -5.29 -7.48 -3.90
CA LEU A 55 -6.06 -8.69 -3.58
C LEU A 55 -6.45 -9.45 -4.85
N TRP A 56 -7.12 -8.78 -5.79
CA TRP A 56 -7.64 -9.47 -6.98
C TRP A 56 -6.54 -9.94 -7.92
N CYS A 57 -5.49 -9.12 -8.12
CA CYS A 57 -4.33 -9.55 -8.88
C CYS A 57 -3.59 -10.72 -8.20
N ALA A 58 -3.50 -10.75 -6.88
CA ALA A 58 -2.92 -11.88 -6.13
C ALA A 58 -3.77 -13.14 -6.31
N VAL A 59 -5.10 -13.05 -6.18
CA VAL A 59 -6.01 -14.18 -6.41
C VAL A 59 -5.86 -14.71 -7.84
N LYS A 60 -5.81 -13.83 -8.84
CA LYS A 60 -5.55 -14.21 -10.23
C LYS A 60 -4.20 -14.92 -10.39
N ALA A 61 -3.13 -14.37 -9.82
CA ALA A 61 -1.80 -14.96 -9.89
C ALA A 61 -1.75 -16.36 -9.25
N ILE A 62 -2.46 -16.56 -8.13
CA ILE A 62 -2.59 -17.85 -7.46
C ILE A 62 -3.33 -18.85 -8.34
N GLN A 63 -4.47 -18.45 -8.91
CA GLN A 63 -5.24 -19.31 -9.81
C GLN A 63 -4.43 -19.67 -11.07
N ASP A 64 -3.63 -18.75 -11.61
CA ASP A 64 -2.76 -19.02 -12.74
C ASP A 64 -1.62 -20.00 -12.38
N GLU A 65 -1.05 -19.85 -11.19
CA GLU A 65 0.06 -20.68 -10.72
C GLU A 65 -0.40 -22.09 -10.35
N ASN A 66 -1.59 -22.22 -9.77
CA ASN A 66 -2.18 -23.50 -9.43
C ASN A 66 -3.71 -23.45 -9.52
N PRO A 67 -4.29 -23.77 -10.70
CA PRO A 67 -5.74 -23.74 -10.93
C PRO A 67 -6.55 -24.69 -10.04
N ASN A 68 -5.89 -25.67 -9.41
CA ASN A 68 -6.54 -26.65 -8.53
C ASN A 68 -6.64 -26.17 -7.07
N LEU A 69 -6.03 -25.02 -6.72
CA LEU A 69 -6.16 -24.44 -5.39
C LEU A 69 -7.41 -23.57 -5.31
N ASP A 70 -8.37 -24.01 -4.50
CA ASP A 70 -9.48 -23.16 -4.10
C ASP A 70 -8.98 -21.91 -3.38
N CYS A 71 -9.51 -20.73 -3.76
CA CYS A 71 -9.27 -19.46 -3.08
C CYS A 71 -10.51 -19.06 -2.28
N PHE A 72 -10.36 -18.91 -0.96
CA PHE A 72 -11.37 -18.42 -0.04
C PHE A 72 -11.02 -17.00 0.40
N ILE A 73 -11.98 -16.08 0.35
CA ILE A 73 -11.82 -14.71 0.85
C ILE A 73 -12.50 -14.60 2.20
N TYR A 74 -11.72 -14.25 3.24
CA TYR A 74 -12.26 -13.89 4.54
C TYR A 74 -12.61 -12.40 4.54
N THR A 75 -13.90 -12.09 4.46
CA THR A 75 -14.38 -10.71 4.34
C THR A 75 -15.50 -10.43 5.35
N GLY A 76 -15.55 -9.20 5.86
CA GLY A 76 -16.68 -8.73 6.68
C GLY A 76 -17.79 -8.09 5.86
N ASP A 77 -17.69 -8.10 4.52
CA ASP A 77 -18.74 -7.64 3.64
C ASP A 77 -19.88 -8.66 3.60
N HIS A 78 -21.06 -8.24 4.07
CA HIS A 78 -22.25 -9.09 4.13
C HIS A 78 -22.88 -9.33 2.75
N ASP A 79 -22.62 -8.45 1.78
CA ASP A 79 -23.09 -8.55 0.39
C ASP A 79 -22.12 -9.35 -0.51
N ALA A 80 -21.03 -9.88 0.05
CA ALA A 80 -20.05 -10.65 -0.71
C ALA A 80 -20.58 -12.04 -1.07
N SER A 81 -20.63 -12.36 -2.35
CA SER A 81 -20.86 -13.71 -2.88
C SER A 81 -19.75 -14.03 -3.87
N PRO A 82 -19.53 -15.30 -4.25
CA PRO A 82 -18.55 -15.63 -5.29
C PRO A 82 -18.73 -14.80 -6.57
N ASP A 83 -19.97 -14.64 -7.03
CA ASP A 83 -20.30 -13.86 -8.22
C ASP A 83 -20.10 -12.36 -8.00
N SER A 84 -20.49 -11.82 -6.84
CA SER A 84 -20.32 -10.39 -6.57
C SER A 84 -18.85 -10.01 -6.42
N LEU A 85 -18.02 -10.86 -5.80
CA LEU A 85 -16.56 -10.65 -5.73
C LEU A 85 -15.89 -10.78 -7.10
N ASN A 86 -16.31 -11.76 -7.91
CA ASN A 86 -15.82 -11.91 -9.27
C ASN A 86 -16.18 -10.70 -10.15
N GLY A 87 -17.42 -10.21 -10.04
CA GLY A 87 -17.87 -8.97 -10.68
C GLY A 87 -17.06 -7.76 -10.23
N ARG A 88 -16.85 -7.58 -8.91
CA ARG A 88 -16.01 -6.48 -8.37
C ARG A 88 -14.59 -6.50 -8.93
N ALA A 89 -13.95 -7.68 -9.01
CA ALA A 89 -12.61 -7.83 -9.55
C ALA A 89 -12.53 -7.34 -11.01
N LEU A 90 -13.52 -7.71 -11.83
CA LEU A 90 -13.59 -7.32 -13.23
C LEU A 90 -14.01 -5.85 -13.41
N ASP A 91 -15.14 -5.45 -12.83
CA ASP A 91 -15.80 -4.17 -13.10
C ASP A 91 -15.02 -2.98 -12.53
N ARG A 92 -14.40 -3.14 -11.36
CA ARG A 92 -13.65 -2.05 -10.71
C ARG A 92 -12.18 -2.04 -11.05
N PHE A 93 -11.58 -3.20 -11.29
CA PHE A 93 -10.13 -3.34 -11.39
C PHE A 93 -9.66 -3.98 -12.70
N GLY A 94 -10.56 -4.41 -13.59
CA GLY A 94 -10.20 -5.05 -14.85
C GLY A 94 -9.61 -6.46 -14.71
N VAL A 95 -9.65 -7.06 -13.50
CA VAL A 95 -9.00 -8.34 -13.22
C VAL A 95 -9.96 -9.49 -13.48
N LYS A 96 -9.76 -10.19 -14.60
CA LYS A 96 -10.53 -11.39 -14.93
C LYS A 96 -9.98 -12.62 -14.21
N LEU A 97 -10.69 -13.09 -13.18
CA LEU A 97 -10.38 -14.34 -12.47
C LEU A 97 -10.66 -15.56 -13.37
N ILE A 98 -9.95 -16.67 -13.14
CA ILE A 98 -10.19 -17.95 -13.84
C ILE A 98 -11.51 -18.57 -13.38
N HIS A 99 -11.75 -18.53 -12.07
CA HIS A 99 -13.00 -18.96 -11.46
C HIS A 99 -13.38 -18.05 -10.28
N PRO A 100 -14.66 -17.91 -9.95
CA PRO A 100 -15.09 -17.14 -8.79
C PRO A 100 -14.43 -17.63 -7.49
N PRO A 101 -13.97 -16.73 -6.61
CA PRO A 101 -13.43 -17.12 -5.31
C PRO A 101 -14.57 -17.50 -4.36
N LYS A 102 -14.29 -18.40 -3.41
CA LYS A 102 -15.24 -18.77 -2.35
C LYS A 102 -15.23 -17.72 -1.24
N VAL A 103 -16.33 -17.58 -0.50
CA VAL A 103 -16.49 -16.54 0.52
C VAL A 103 -16.61 -17.15 1.90
N VAL A 104 -15.90 -16.57 2.86
CA VAL A 104 -16.07 -16.84 4.29
C VAL A 104 -16.42 -15.53 4.98
N HIS A 105 -17.71 -15.34 5.28
CA HIS A 105 -18.19 -14.13 5.94
C HIS A 105 -17.68 -14.05 7.38
N LEU A 106 -17.29 -12.85 7.79
CA LEU A 106 -16.84 -12.54 9.14
C LEU A 106 -17.81 -11.57 9.80
N ASN A 107 -18.35 -11.96 10.96
CA ASN A 107 -19.34 -11.17 11.67
C ASN A 107 -18.70 -10.21 12.70
N ARG A 108 -17.40 -10.38 12.96
CA ARG A 108 -16.66 -9.62 13.97
C ARG A 108 -15.83 -8.47 13.39
N ARG A 109 -16.11 -7.99 12.17
CA ARG A 109 -15.35 -6.92 11.51
C ARG A 109 -15.25 -5.65 12.37
N LYS A 110 -16.27 -5.32 13.16
CA LYS A 110 -16.25 -4.18 14.09
C LYS A 110 -14.99 -4.09 14.97
N TRP A 111 -14.37 -5.23 15.30
CA TRP A 111 -13.15 -5.25 16.13
C TRP A 111 -11.89 -4.80 15.38
N VAL A 112 -11.94 -4.59 14.06
CA VAL A 112 -10.82 -3.98 13.32
C VAL A 112 -11.13 -2.57 12.83
N GLU A 113 -12.29 -2.01 13.20
CA GLU A 113 -12.68 -0.65 12.84
C GLU A 113 -12.06 0.38 13.79
N GLU A 114 -11.62 1.51 13.24
CA GLU A 114 -10.98 2.58 14.03
C GLU A 114 -11.93 3.22 15.05
N THR A 115 -13.22 3.30 14.72
CA THR A 115 -14.29 3.86 15.55
C THR A 115 -14.52 3.08 16.84
N THR A 116 -14.19 1.78 16.86
CA THR A 116 -14.24 0.92 18.05
C THR A 116 -13.18 1.32 19.09
N TYR A 117 -12.10 1.97 18.66
CA TYR A 117 -10.96 2.31 19.52
C TYR A 117 -10.61 3.79 19.40
N PRO A 118 -11.38 4.69 20.05
CA PRO A 118 -11.12 6.13 20.01
C PRO A 118 -9.78 6.52 20.67
N ARG A 119 -9.18 5.62 21.45
CA ARG A 119 -7.83 5.74 22.01
C ARG A 119 -7.08 4.44 21.78
N PHE A 120 -5.76 4.52 21.60
CA PHE A 120 -4.90 3.35 21.36
C PHE A 120 -5.37 2.49 20.17
N THR A 121 -5.82 3.16 19.11
CA THR A 121 -6.42 2.53 17.92
C THR A 121 -5.56 1.42 17.33
N MET A 122 -4.25 1.65 17.19
CA MET A 122 -3.33 0.65 16.60
C MET A 122 -3.30 -0.67 17.36
N ILE A 123 -3.13 -0.65 18.69
CA ILE A 123 -3.12 -1.89 19.49
C ILE A 123 -4.53 -2.50 19.60
N GLY A 124 -5.56 -1.65 19.66
CA GLY A 124 -6.96 -2.08 19.64
C GLY A 124 -7.29 -2.90 18.40
N GLN A 125 -7.06 -2.33 17.21
CA GLN A 125 -7.24 -3.02 15.92
C GLN A 125 -6.34 -4.25 15.80
N SER A 126 -5.10 -4.19 16.30
CA SER A 126 -4.17 -5.32 16.29
C SER A 126 -4.73 -6.52 17.07
N PHE A 127 -5.22 -6.31 18.29
CA PHE A 127 -5.84 -7.38 19.07
C PHE A 127 -7.22 -7.78 18.54
N GLY A 128 -8.00 -6.84 18.03
CA GLY A 128 -9.26 -7.16 17.38
C GLY A 128 -9.08 -8.03 16.13
N SER A 129 -7.98 -7.86 15.40
CA SER A 129 -7.64 -8.72 14.26
C SER A 129 -7.37 -10.18 14.67
N ILE A 130 -6.86 -10.43 15.88
CA ILE A 130 -6.70 -11.79 16.44
C ILE A 130 -8.08 -12.45 16.57
N CYS A 131 -9.05 -11.75 17.15
CA CYS A 131 -10.41 -12.24 17.31
C CYS A 131 -11.08 -12.52 15.96
N LEU A 132 -10.82 -11.67 14.96
CA LEU A 132 -11.36 -11.80 13.61
C LEU A 132 -10.72 -12.96 12.85
N ALA A 133 -9.40 -13.15 12.96
CA ALA A 133 -8.70 -14.28 12.38
C ALA A 133 -9.07 -15.61 13.05
N TRP A 134 -9.31 -15.60 14.36
CA TRP A 134 -9.84 -16.77 15.06
C TRP A 134 -11.20 -17.18 14.50
N GLU A 135 -12.12 -16.24 14.29
CA GLU A 135 -13.41 -16.51 13.62
C GLU A 135 -13.18 -17.10 12.22
N ALA A 136 -12.30 -16.48 11.43
CA ALA A 136 -11.99 -16.91 10.07
C ALA A 136 -11.50 -18.38 10.02
N LEU A 137 -10.51 -18.71 10.86
CA LEU A 137 -9.84 -20.01 10.87
C LEU A 137 -10.72 -21.11 11.46
N CYS A 138 -11.59 -20.80 12.43
CA CYS A 138 -12.61 -21.72 12.93
C CYS A 138 -13.69 -22.04 11.88
N LYS A 139 -14.03 -21.08 11.02
CA LYS A 139 -14.98 -21.31 9.91
C LYS A 139 -14.35 -22.10 8.77
N TYR A 140 -13.11 -21.79 8.41
CA TYR A 140 -12.38 -22.49 7.37
C TYR A 140 -10.86 -22.38 7.59
N THR A 141 -10.19 -23.51 7.81
CA THR A 141 -8.73 -23.56 7.99
C THR A 141 -8.01 -23.95 6.67
N PRO A 142 -7.27 -23.04 6.03
CA PRO A 142 -6.54 -23.30 4.79
C PRO A 142 -5.12 -23.78 5.10
N LEU A 143 -4.47 -24.41 4.13
CA LEU A 143 -3.03 -24.70 4.21
C LEU A 143 -2.21 -23.43 3.98
N TYR A 144 -2.64 -22.56 3.07
CA TYR A 144 -1.95 -21.30 2.77
C TYR A 144 -2.82 -20.13 3.24
N TYR A 145 -2.34 -19.39 4.22
CA TYR A 145 -3.03 -18.21 4.76
C TYR A 145 -2.34 -16.96 4.25
N PHE A 146 -3.04 -16.17 3.44
CA PHE A 146 -2.55 -14.90 2.89
C PHE A 146 -3.14 -13.73 3.65
N ASP A 147 -2.30 -12.80 4.11
CA ASP A 147 -2.74 -11.48 4.55
C ASP A 147 -2.40 -10.44 3.48
N THR A 148 -3.42 -9.73 3.01
CA THR A 148 -3.29 -8.66 2.01
C THR A 148 -3.83 -7.32 2.53
N SER A 149 -4.22 -7.26 3.81
CA SER A 149 -4.73 -6.04 4.45
C SER A 149 -3.78 -5.49 5.52
N GLY A 150 -2.73 -6.22 5.90
CA GLY A 150 -1.69 -5.74 6.82
C GLY A 150 -1.97 -6.03 8.30
N TYR A 151 -2.74 -7.08 8.60
CA TYR A 151 -3.03 -7.52 9.97
C TYR A 151 -2.02 -8.56 10.47
N ALA A 152 -0.78 -8.13 10.72
CA ALA A 152 0.31 -9.05 11.14
C ALA A 152 0.04 -9.84 12.43
N PHE A 153 -0.81 -9.30 13.32
CA PHE A 153 -1.22 -9.98 14.55
C PHE A 153 -2.03 -11.26 14.32
N THR A 154 -2.52 -11.48 13.10
CA THR A 154 -3.18 -12.73 12.71
C THR A 154 -2.20 -13.88 12.48
N TYR A 155 -0.92 -13.59 12.23
CA TYR A 155 0.05 -14.58 11.77
C TYR A 155 0.35 -15.68 12.79
N PRO A 156 0.55 -15.38 14.09
CA PRO A 156 0.69 -16.41 15.11
C PRO A 156 -0.56 -17.31 15.19
N VAL A 157 -1.76 -16.74 15.07
CA VAL A 157 -3.02 -17.50 15.09
C VAL A 157 -3.07 -18.46 13.90
N ALA A 158 -2.80 -17.97 12.69
CA ALA A 158 -2.76 -18.82 11.50
C ALA A 158 -1.72 -19.94 11.62
N ARG A 159 -0.56 -19.67 12.22
CA ARG A 159 0.45 -20.70 12.52
C ARG A 159 -0.03 -21.74 13.53
N LEU A 160 -0.73 -21.33 14.59
CA LEU A 160 -1.33 -22.27 15.56
C LEU A 160 -2.30 -23.24 14.87
N PHE A 161 -3.07 -22.76 13.89
CA PHE A 161 -3.95 -23.58 13.06
C PHE A 161 -3.22 -24.39 11.97
N GLY A 162 -1.89 -24.31 11.87
CA GLY A 162 -1.08 -25.08 10.93
C GLY A 162 -0.95 -24.47 9.53
N CYS A 163 -1.29 -23.20 9.37
CA CYS A 163 -1.22 -22.53 8.08
C CYS A 163 0.23 -22.13 7.75
N LYS A 164 0.60 -22.27 6.47
CA LYS A 164 1.71 -21.52 5.88
C LYS A 164 1.26 -20.07 5.67
N VAL A 165 1.70 -19.17 6.55
CA VAL A 165 1.45 -17.72 6.46
C VAL A 165 2.26 -17.05 5.35
N ILE A 166 1.59 -16.33 4.46
CA ILE A 166 2.16 -15.45 3.44
C ILE A 166 1.55 -14.06 3.63
N SER A 167 2.33 -12.99 3.50
CA SER A 167 1.81 -11.63 3.55
C SER A 167 2.16 -10.85 2.29
N TYR A 168 1.29 -9.93 1.90
CA TYR A 168 1.61 -8.80 1.03
C TYR A 168 1.43 -7.52 1.84
N THR A 169 2.54 -6.89 2.21
CA THR A 169 2.56 -5.72 3.08
C THR A 169 2.66 -4.45 2.24
N HIS A 170 1.57 -3.68 2.21
CA HIS A 170 1.50 -2.38 1.54
C HIS A 170 2.28 -1.28 2.27
N TYR A 171 2.30 -1.36 3.60
CA TYR A 171 3.06 -0.48 4.49
C TYR A 171 3.06 -1.13 5.88
N PRO A 172 4.07 -0.88 6.71
CA PRO A 172 4.11 -1.45 8.04
C PRO A 172 3.06 -0.79 8.94
N THR A 173 2.43 -1.56 9.83
CA THR A 173 1.45 -1.02 10.81
C THR A 173 2.10 0.05 11.69
N ILE A 174 3.39 -0.09 11.98
CA ILE A 174 4.24 0.91 12.61
C ILE A 174 5.55 1.02 11.83
N SER A 175 5.92 2.23 11.39
CA SER A 175 7.19 2.47 10.70
C SER A 175 8.26 3.05 11.64
N LEU A 176 9.52 2.89 11.25
CA LEU A 176 10.63 3.53 11.96
C LEU A 176 10.58 5.06 11.82
N ASP A 177 9.95 5.57 10.76
CA ASP A 177 9.76 7.01 10.54
C ASP A 177 8.76 7.58 11.56
N MET A 178 7.67 6.85 11.85
CA MET A 178 6.72 7.22 12.92
C MET A 178 7.42 7.28 14.29
N LEU A 179 8.26 6.29 14.61
CA LEU A 179 9.05 6.28 15.85
C LEU A 179 10.01 7.48 15.91
N SER A 180 10.70 7.77 14.82
CA SER A 180 11.66 8.87 14.71
C SER A 180 10.97 10.23 14.84
N ARG A 181 9.79 10.40 14.23
CA ARG A 181 8.95 11.60 14.33
C ARG A 181 8.46 11.88 15.74
N VAL A 182 8.00 10.86 16.45
CA VAL A 182 7.55 11.03 17.85
C VAL A 182 8.74 11.38 18.74
N ARG A 183 9.90 10.73 18.55
CA ARG A 183 11.15 11.09 19.26
C ARG A 183 11.60 12.51 18.95
N GLY A 184 11.48 12.94 17.69
CA GLY A 184 11.79 14.29 17.23
C GLY A 184 10.70 15.33 17.51
N ARG A 185 9.57 14.94 18.12
CA ARG A 185 8.42 15.81 18.44
C ARG A 185 7.88 16.61 17.23
N SER A 186 8.00 16.07 16.02
CA SER A 186 7.50 16.73 14.79
C SER A 186 5.98 16.57 14.66
N SER A 187 5.24 17.65 14.42
CA SER A 187 3.80 17.59 14.14
C SER A 187 3.51 17.16 12.69
N MET A 188 2.65 16.17 12.50
CA MET A 188 2.16 15.70 11.19
C MET A 188 0.75 15.10 11.39
N TYR A 189 0.03 14.73 10.33
CA TYR A 189 -1.32 14.15 10.43
C TYR A 189 -1.43 12.94 11.38
N ASN A 190 -0.35 12.18 11.58
CA ASN A 190 -0.25 11.03 12.49
C ASN A 190 0.37 11.35 13.86
N ASN A 191 0.77 12.60 14.08
CA ASN A 191 1.30 13.09 15.35
C ASN A 191 0.68 14.44 15.74
N ASP A 192 -0.37 14.36 16.55
CA ASP A 192 -1.14 15.49 17.04
C ASP A 192 -0.25 16.60 17.62
N SER A 193 -0.57 17.85 17.29
CA SER A 193 0.19 19.03 17.73
C SER A 193 0.24 19.20 19.25
N LEU A 194 -0.78 18.75 19.99
CA LEU A 194 -0.81 18.76 21.46
C LEU A 194 0.19 17.74 22.04
N ILE A 195 0.33 16.58 21.40
CA ILE A 195 1.31 15.57 21.78
C ILE A 195 2.72 16.08 21.47
N ALA A 196 2.95 16.64 20.29
CA ALA A 196 4.23 17.20 19.88
C ALA A 196 4.70 18.34 20.84
N LYS A 197 3.78 19.21 21.28
CA LYS A 197 4.06 20.31 22.20
C LYS A 197 4.33 19.87 23.64
N SER A 198 3.93 18.66 24.05
CA SER A 198 4.14 18.14 25.41
C SER A 198 5.24 17.07 25.47
N ALA A 199 6.28 17.32 26.28
CA ALA A 199 7.38 16.39 26.47
C ALA A 199 6.94 15.07 27.14
N ILE A 200 6.01 15.15 28.11
CA ILE A 200 5.50 13.99 28.85
C ILE A 200 4.62 13.12 27.95
N LEU A 201 3.71 13.71 27.19
CA LEU A 201 2.84 12.97 26.27
C LEU A 201 3.64 12.33 25.12
N SER A 202 4.65 13.04 24.61
CA SER A 202 5.59 12.49 23.64
C SER A 202 6.35 11.29 24.21
N TRP A 203 6.84 11.37 25.46
CA TRP A 203 7.54 10.26 26.13
C TRP A 203 6.66 9.02 26.29
N PHE A 204 5.42 9.16 26.78
CA PHE A 204 4.47 8.05 26.84
C PHE A 204 4.19 7.44 25.47
N LYS A 205 4.05 8.28 24.43
CA LYS A 205 3.86 7.80 23.05
C LYS A 205 5.09 7.05 22.52
N VAL A 206 6.31 7.46 22.87
CA VAL A 206 7.53 6.72 22.54
C VAL A 206 7.54 5.35 23.20
N ILE A 207 7.19 5.25 24.49
CA ILE A 207 7.10 3.94 25.20
C ILE A 207 6.08 3.05 24.51
N TYR A 208 4.88 3.58 24.25
CA TYR A 208 3.80 2.86 23.56
C TYR A 208 4.25 2.34 22.19
N TYR A 209 4.85 3.20 21.36
CA TYR A 209 5.34 2.80 20.03
C TYR A 209 6.51 1.82 20.11
N THR A 210 7.38 1.93 21.11
CA THR A 210 8.49 0.99 21.31
C THR A 210 7.97 -0.40 21.68
N LEU A 211 7.05 -0.49 22.64
CA LEU A 211 6.40 -1.74 23.02
C LEU A 211 5.61 -2.34 21.85
N PHE A 212 4.83 -1.51 21.14
CA PHE A 212 4.07 -1.95 19.98
C PHE A 212 4.99 -2.45 18.85
N SER A 213 6.11 -1.77 18.59
CA SER A 213 7.10 -2.19 17.60
C SER A 213 7.71 -3.54 17.95
N TRP A 214 7.98 -3.81 19.23
CA TRP A 214 8.47 -5.12 19.68
C TRP A 214 7.43 -6.22 19.46
N MET A 215 6.16 -5.97 19.81
CA MET A 215 5.07 -6.92 19.53
C MET A 215 4.89 -7.16 18.02
N TYR A 216 4.92 -6.09 17.22
CA TYR A 216 4.81 -6.15 15.77
C TYR A 216 5.97 -6.96 15.13
N SER A 217 7.19 -6.79 15.65
CA SER A 217 8.35 -7.58 15.28
C SER A 217 8.12 -9.07 15.50
N MET A 218 7.67 -9.45 16.71
CA MET A 218 7.42 -10.84 17.06
C MET A 218 6.35 -11.48 16.18
N VAL A 219 5.19 -10.82 16.02
CA VAL A 219 4.09 -11.39 15.21
C VAL A 219 4.45 -11.45 13.73
N GLY A 220 5.15 -10.44 13.20
CA GLY A 220 5.63 -10.41 11.82
C GLY A 220 6.62 -11.53 11.49
N SER A 221 7.46 -11.94 12.46
CA SER A 221 8.41 -13.04 12.29
C SER A 221 7.75 -14.40 11.97
N CYS A 222 6.43 -14.51 12.20
CA CYS A 222 5.61 -15.67 11.90
C CYS A 222 5.24 -15.81 10.41
N ALA A 223 5.60 -14.88 9.53
CA ALA A 223 5.39 -15.06 8.09
C ALA A 223 6.38 -16.09 7.50
N HIS A 224 5.93 -17.02 6.66
CA HIS A 224 6.82 -17.89 5.87
C HIS A 224 7.38 -17.14 4.65
N LEU A 225 6.61 -16.18 4.13
CA LEU A 225 7.00 -15.24 3.09
C LEU A 225 6.31 -13.91 3.33
N ALA A 226 7.09 -12.83 3.21
CA ALA A 226 6.59 -11.47 3.26
C ALA A 226 6.92 -10.78 1.93
N MET A 227 5.88 -10.52 1.14
CA MET A 227 5.97 -9.67 -0.03
C MET A 227 5.79 -8.21 0.39
N VAL A 228 6.60 -7.32 -0.16
CA VAL A 228 6.57 -5.88 0.14
C VAL A 228 6.48 -5.07 -1.14
N ASN A 229 5.70 -3.99 -1.11
CA ASN A 229 5.33 -3.23 -2.30
C ASN A 229 6.40 -2.22 -2.78
N SER A 230 7.44 -1.94 -2.00
CA SER A 230 8.44 -0.92 -2.32
C SER A 230 9.74 -1.17 -1.56
N SER A 231 10.81 -0.50 -2.00
CA SER A 231 12.10 -0.50 -1.30
C SER A 231 11.99 0.18 0.07
N TRP A 232 11.15 1.21 0.18
CA TRP A 232 10.89 1.86 1.47
C TRP A 232 10.24 0.87 2.45
N THR A 233 9.15 0.19 2.05
CA THR A 233 8.48 -0.81 2.89
C THR A 233 9.41 -1.97 3.23
N GLN A 234 10.19 -2.45 2.26
CA GLN A 234 11.19 -3.49 2.48
C GLN A 234 12.17 -3.11 3.59
N SER A 235 12.72 -1.89 3.56
CA SER A 235 13.71 -1.44 4.54
C SER A 235 13.16 -1.40 5.98
N HIS A 236 11.87 -1.07 6.15
CA HIS A 236 11.21 -1.09 7.45
C HIS A 236 10.95 -2.52 7.91
N ILE A 237 10.38 -3.37 7.05
CA ILE A 237 10.02 -4.74 7.40
C ILE A 237 11.24 -5.61 7.67
N GLU A 238 12.35 -5.42 6.95
CA GLU A 238 13.61 -6.11 7.23
C GLU A 238 14.14 -5.82 8.64
N LYS A 239 14.10 -4.55 9.05
CA LYS A 239 14.56 -4.11 10.38
C LYS A 239 13.60 -4.55 11.49
N LEU A 240 12.29 -4.56 11.21
CA LEU A 240 11.28 -4.89 12.21
C LEU A 240 11.10 -6.39 12.39
N TRP A 241 10.93 -7.18 11.33
CA TRP A 241 10.48 -8.56 11.45
C TRP A 241 11.61 -9.58 11.62
N GLY A 242 12.86 -9.22 11.32
CA GLY A 242 13.99 -10.13 11.49
C GLY A 242 13.96 -11.35 10.55
N ILE A 243 13.25 -11.26 9.42
CA ILE A 243 13.05 -12.38 8.47
C ILE A 243 13.60 -12.08 7.07
N ARG A 244 14.70 -11.34 6.95
CA ARG A 244 15.26 -10.85 5.68
C ARG A 244 15.29 -11.89 4.55
N ALA A 245 15.71 -13.13 4.83
CA ALA A 245 15.76 -14.20 3.82
C ALA A 245 14.39 -14.60 3.22
N ARG A 246 13.29 -14.32 3.94
CA ARG A 246 11.89 -14.59 3.58
C ARG A 246 11.15 -13.35 3.04
N ILE A 247 11.85 -12.23 2.87
CA ILE A 247 11.24 -11.01 2.30
C ILE A 247 11.51 -10.97 0.79
N ARG A 248 10.48 -10.67 0.01
CA ARG A 248 10.56 -10.49 -1.44
C ARG A 248 9.88 -9.18 -1.82
N ARG A 249 10.54 -8.36 -2.64
CA ARG A 249 9.92 -7.16 -3.19
C ARG A 249 9.06 -7.55 -4.38
N VAL A 250 7.78 -7.23 -4.32
CA VAL A 250 6.79 -7.42 -5.38
C VAL A 250 6.06 -6.10 -5.50
N TYR A 251 6.39 -5.30 -6.51
CA TYR A 251 5.78 -3.99 -6.73
C TYR A 251 4.28 -4.15 -7.03
N PRO A 252 3.42 -3.20 -6.61
CA PRO A 252 1.98 -3.34 -6.82
C PRO A 252 1.61 -3.28 -8.31
N PRO A 253 0.53 -3.98 -8.71
CA PRO A 253 0.07 -3.98 -10.09
C PRO A 253 -0.51 -2.62 -10.44
N CYS A 254 0.14 -1.90 -11.36
CA CYS A 254 -0.34 -0.62 -11.89
C CYS A 254 -0.97 -0.82 -13.28
N ASP A 255 -2.10 -0.13 -13.54
CA ASP A 255 -2.86 -0.30 -14.80
C ASP A 255 -2.25 0.64 -15.80
N THR A 256 -1.13 0.21 -16.34
CA THR A 256 -0.35 1.04 -17.24
C THR A 256 -0.73 0.80 -18.69
N SER A 257 -1.39 -0.33 -19.02
CA SER A 257 -1.68 -0.73 -20.40
C SER A 257 -2.50 0.30 -21.16
N ARG A 258 -3.62 0.77 -20.57
CA ARG A 258 -4.47 1.81 -21.19
C ARG A 258 -3.79 3.17 -21.27
N LEU A 259 -2.97 3.50 -20.27
CA LEU A 259 -2.27 4.78 -20.19
C LEU A 259 -1.09 4.86 -21.16
N GLN A 260 -0.36 3.76 -21.35
CA GLN A 260 0.77 3.66 -22.28
C GLN A 260 0.35 3.77 -23.74
N ALA A 261 -0.91 3.45 -24.05
CA ALA A 261 -1.49 3.63 -25.39
C ALA A 261 -1.76 5.11 -25.74
N LEU A 262 -1.68 6.02 -24.77
CA LEU A 262 -1.88 7.45 -25.00
C LEU A 262 -0.65 8.06 -25.71
N PRO A 263 -0.84 9.06 -26.60
CA PRO A 263 0.26 9.76 -27.24
C PRO A 263 1.16 10.44 -26.20
N LEU A 264 2.46 10.51 -26.48
CA LEU A 264 3.42 11.23 -25.63
C LEU A 264 3.30 12.74 -25.85
N GLU A 265 2.95 13.15 -27.07
CA GLU A 265 2.73 14.53 -27.46
C GLU A 265 1.53 15.12 -26.71
N LYS A 266 1.76 16.22 -25.99
CA LYS A 266 0.74 16.89 -25.18
C LYS A 266 0.54 18.33 -25.63
N SER A 267 -0.71 18.79 -25.62
CA SER A 267 -1.02 20.19 -25.90
C SER A 267 -0.49 21.11 -24.79
N MET A 268 0.22 22.16 -25.19
CA MET A 268 0.66 23.26 -24.33
C MET A 268 -0.28 24.47 -24.37
N LYS A 269 -1.52 24.32 -24.87
CA LYS A 269 -2.49 25.43 -25.05
C LYS A 269 -3.87 25.12 -24.44
N PRO A 270 -4.10 25.34 -23.14
CA PRO A 270 -3.09 25.59 -22.11
C PRO A 270 -2.43 24.28 -21.63
N PRO A 271 -1.23 24.33 -21.04
CA PRO A 271 -0.62 23.16 -20.41
C PRO A 271 -1.42 22.74 -19.18
N LYS A 272 -1.57 21.42 -18.97
CA LYS A 272 -2.35 20.87 -17.86
C LYS A 272 -1.46 20.08 -16.91
N ILE A 273 -1.58 20.34 -15.63
CA ILE A 273 -0.91 19.62 -14.55
C ILE A 273 -1.98 18.88 -13.78
N VAL A 274 -1.85 17.57 -13.61
CA VAL A 274 -2.86 16.74 -12.95
C VAL A 274 -2.38 16.26 -11.58
N SER A 275 -3.27 16.21 -10.61
CA SER A 275 -3.04 15.56 -9.32
C SER A 275 -4.11 14.53 -9.09
N VAL A 276 -3.73 13.27 -8.89
CA VAL A 276 -4.65 12.15 -8.69
C VAL A 276 -4.45 11.59 -7.28
N ALA A 277 -5.35 11.95 -6.37
CA ALA A 277 -5.35 11.47 -5.00
C ALA A 277 -6.71 11.67 -4.32
N GLN A 278 -7.08 10.78 -3.40
CA GLN A 278 -8.25 11.00 -2.54
C GLN A 278 -8.06 12.28 -1.72
N PHE A 279 -9.12 13.07 -1.50
CA PHE A 279 -9.04 14.32 -0.76
C PHE A 279 -8.83 14.09 0.74
N ARG A 280 -7.58 13.79 1.13
CA ARG A 280 -7.16 13.37 2.48
C ARG A 280 -6.04 14.25 3.03
N PRO A 281 -5.86 14.36 4.36
CA PRO A 281 -4.81 15.17 4.96
C PRO A 281 -3.40 14.77 4.53
N GLU A 282 -3.12 13.46 4.52
CA GLU A 282 -1.81 12.89 4.18
C GLU A 282 -1.37 13.19 2.75
N LYS A 283 -2.30 13.52 1.85
CA LYS A 283 -2.01 13.81 0.44
C LYS A 283 -1.47 15.22 0.21
N ALA A 284 -1.52 16.10 1.22
CA ALA A 284 -0.92 17.42 1.19
C ALA A 284 -1.32 18.31 0.00
N HIS A 285 -2.58 18.21 -0.49
CA HIS A 285 -3.12 19.08 -1.55
C HIS A 285 -2.90 20.60 -1.34
N PRO A 286 -2.95 21.15 -0.10
CA PRO A 286 -2.62 22.55 0.12
C PRO A 286 -1.23 22.94 -0.40
N LEU A 287 -0.21 22.08 -0.21
CA LEU A 287 1.14 22.30 -0.72
C LEU A 287 1.15 22.44 -2.24
N GLN A 288 0.35 21.63 -2.94
CA GLN A 288 0.25 21.69 -4.40
C GLN A 288 -0.35 23.01 -4.88
N LEU A 289 -1.39 23.51 -4.21
CA LEU A 289 -2.00 24.81 -4.52
C LEU A 289 -1.05 25.97 -4.22
N GLU A 290 -0.35 25.93 -3.10
CA GLU A 290 0.64 26.93 -2.71
C GLU A 290 1.80 26.98 -3.71
N ALA A 291 2.35 25.82 -4.08
CA ALA A 291 3.42 25.71 -5.07
C ALA A 291 2.96 26.18 -6.46
N PHE A 292 1.75 25.80 -6.85
CA PHE A 292 1.15 26.26 -8.10
C PHE A 292 0.97 27.78 -8.12
N ALA A 293 0.53 28.39 -7.03
CA ALA A 293 0.42 29.85 -6.90
C ALA A 293 1.79 30.55 -6.98
N VAL A 294 2.83 29.96 -6.38
CA VAL A 294 4.21 30.47 -6.53
C VAL A 294 4.67 30.36 -7.99
N ALA A 295 4.42 29.24 -8.66
CA ALA A 295 4.77 29.04 -10.06
C ALA A 295 4.07 30.06 -10.97
N ILE A 296 2.76 30.25 -10.83
CA ILE A 296 1.99 31.24 -11.62
C ILE A 296 2.55 32.66 -11.46
N ARG A 297 2.94 33.07 -10.24
CA ARG A 297 3.55 34.39 -10.00
C ARG A 297 4.93 34.54 -10.62
N LYS A 298 5.73 33.47 -10.63
CA LYS A 298 7.11 33.47 -11.14
C LYS A 298 7.20 33.24 -12.65
N LEU A 299 6.15 32.71 -13.29
CA LEU A 299 6.14 32.44 -14.74
C LEU A 299 6.19 33.74 -15.55
N ASP A 300 7.11 33.78 -16.51
CA ASP A 300 7.25 34.88 -17.47
C ASP A 300 5.94 35.11 -18.24
N GLN A 301 5.61 36.37 -18.57
CA GLN A 301 4.28 36.74 -19.12
C GLN A 301 4.01 36.15 -20.52
N ASP A 302 5.07 35.85 -21.27
CA ASP A 302 5.04 35.25 -22.61
C ASP A 302 4.80 33.73 -22.59
N LEU A 303 4.98 33.08 -21.42
CA LEU A 303 4.74 31.65 -21.26
C LEU A 303 3.26 31.33 -21.01
N PRO A 304 2.75 30.22 -21.61
CA PRO A 304 1.36 29.84 -21.44
C PRO A 304 1.07 29.50 -19.97
N ARG A 305 -0.01 30.07 -19.43
CA ARG A 305 -0.43 29.83 -18.06
C ARG A 305 -1.01 28.41 -17.92
N PRO A 306 -0.43 27.54 -17.05
CA PRO A 306 -0.96 26.20 -16.85
C PRO A 306 -2.30 26.19 -16.12
N LYS A 307 -3.00 25.07 -16.23
CA LYS A 307 -4.13 24.70 -15.37
C LYS A 307 -3.74 23.56 -14.44
N LEU A 308 -4.10 23.64 -13.17
CA LEU A 308 -3.97 22.56 -12.21
C LEU A 308 -5.31 21.81 -12.07
N GLN A 309 -5.32 20.52 -12.37
CA GLN A 309 -6.49 19.65 -12.29
C GLN A 309 -6.36 18.71 -11.08
N LEU A 310 -7.09 18.99 -10.01
CA LEU A 310 -7.14 18.17 -8.81
C LEU A 310 -8.26 17.12 -8.92
N VAL A 311 -7.87 15.86 -9.09
CA VAL A 311 -8.75 14.72 -9.33
C VAL A 311 -8.74 13.79 -8.12
N GLY A 312 -9.90 13.55 -7.53
CA GLY A 312 -9.96 12.78 -6.29
C GLY A 312 -11.35 12.36 -5.86
N SER A 313 -11.41 11.43 -4.93
CA SER A 313 -12.67 10.97 -4.33
C SER A 313 -12.91 11.56 -2.94
N CYS A 314 -14.17 11.77 -2.59
CA CYS A 314 -14.63 12.07 -1.24
C CYS A 314 -15.45 10.88 -0.72
N ARG A 315 -15.05 10.27 0.40
CA ARG A 315 -15.73 9.09 0.95
C ARG A 315 -16.73 9.41 2.05
N ASN A 316 -16.59 10.58 2.67
CA ASN A 316 -17.40 11.02 3.78
C ASN A 316 -17.44 12.55 3.85
N GLU A 317 -18.22 13.08 4.78
CA GLU A 317 -18.38 14.52 5.01
C GLU A 317 -17.05 15.24 5.32
N ALA A 318 -16.11 14.57 6.00
CA ALA A 318 -14.81 15.16 6.30
C ALA A 318 -13.95 15.35 5.03
N ASP A 319 -14.04 14.43 4.07
CA ASP A 319 -13.39 14.57 2.77
C ASP A 319 -14.07 15.65 1.91
N GLU A 320 -15.40 15.77 1.96
CA GLU A 320 -16.16 16.85 1.28
C GLU A 320 -15.79 18.23 1.83
N LYS A 321 -15.73 18.39 3.16
CA LYS A 321 -15.29 19.63 3.81
C LYS A 321 -13.86 19.98 3.41
N ARG A 322 -12.97 18.99 3.28
CA ARG A 322 -11.60 19.23 2.84
C ARG A 322 -11.53 19.72 1.41
N LEU A 323 -12.33 19.14 0.51
CA LEU A 323 -12.44 19.63 -0.86
C LEU A 323 -12.92 21.08 -0.89
N GLN A 324 -13.91 21.45 -0.07
CA GLN A 324 -14.37 22.83 0.01
C GLN A 324 -13.25 23.77 0.50
N ASN A 325 -12.53 23.40 1.56
CA ASN A 325 -11.39 24.18 2.04
C ASN A 325 -10.30 24.39 0.97
N LEU A 326 -10.10 23.42 0.06
CA LEU A 326 -9.15 23.56 -1.05
C LEU A 326 -9.63 24.55 -2.10
N LYS A 327 -10.93 24.59 -2.39
CA LYS A 327 -11.53 25.61 -3.27
C LYS A 327 -11.37 27.01 -2.67
N ASP A 328 -11.67 27.15 -1.38
CA ASP A 328 -11.52 28.42 -0.66
C ASP A 328 -10.04 28.86 -0.63
N LEU A 329 -9.12 27.91 -0.49
CA LEU A 329 -7.68 28.17 -0.56
C LEU A 329 -7.24 28.64 -1.95
N ALA A 330 -7.77 28.05 -3.03
CA ALA A 330 -7.46 28.47 -4.40
C ALA A 330 -7.89 29.94 -4.64
N ILE A 331 -9.06 30.33 -4.14
CA ILE A 331 -9.55 31.73 -4.17
C ILE A 331 -8.61 32.63 -3.35
N LYS A 332 -8.27 32.23 -2.12
CA LYS A 332 -7.37 33.00 -1.25
C LYS A 332 -5.98 33.21 -1.88
N LEU A 333 -5.51 32.25 -2.68
CA LEU A 333 -4.24 32.32 -3.39
C LEU A 333 -4.33 33.05 -4.75
N ASN A 334 -5.53 33.50 -5.15
CA ASN A 334 -5.83 34.12 -6.44
C ASN A 334 -5.42 33.24 -7.65
N VAL A 335 -5.74 31.94 -7.58
CA VAL A 335 -5.47 30.97 -8.66
C VAL A 335 -6.68 30.13 -9.04
N ASP A 336 -7.87 30.45 -8.52
CA ASP A 336 -9.10 29.70 -8.76
C ASP A 336 -9.48 29.63 -10.25
N ASP A 337 -9.21 30.68 -11.04
CA ASP A 337 -9.39 30.66 -12.51
C ASP A 337 -8.48 29.65 -13.24
N HIS A 338 -7.42 29.18 -12.57
CA HIS A 338 -6.43 28.24 -13.09
C HIS A 338 -6.51 26.85 -12.45
N VAL A 339 -7.46 26.61 -11.54
CA VAL A 339 -7.60 25.33 -10.83
C VAL A 339 -8.94 24.69 -11.14
N GLU A 340 -8.92 23.41 -11.51
CA GLU A 340 -10.11 22.61 -11.76
C GLU A 340 -10.21 21.46 -10.75
N PHE A 341 -11.37 21.31 -10.11
CA PHE A 341 -11.62 20.23 -9.16
C PHE A 341 -12.53 19.17 -9.78
N HIS A 342 -12.03 17.94 -9.88
CA HIS A 342 -12.68 16.79 -10.51
C HIS A 342 -12.99 15.73 -9.43
N LYS A 343 -14.20 15.81 -8.84
CA LYS A 343 -14.63 14.91 -7.76
C LYS A 343 -15.27 13.64 -8.32
N ASN A 344 -14.84 12.47 -7.84
CA ASN A 344 -15.46 11.16 -8.11
C ASN A 344 -15.66 10.88 -9.63
N VAL A 345 -14.69 11.24 -10.46
CA VAL A 345 -14.77 11.02 -11.91
C VAL A 345 -14.73 9.53 -12.25
N LEU A 346 -15.33 9.17 -13.39
CA LEU A 346 -15.22 7.83 -13.93
C LEU A 346 -13.78 7.54 -14.37
N TYR A 347 -13.39 6.26 -14.38
CA TYR A 347 -12.04 5.87 -14.82
C TYR A 347 -11.73 6.33 -16.25
N SER A 348 -12.70 6.32 -17.17
CA SER A 348 -12.54 6.85 -18.53
C SER A 348 -12.20 8.35 -18.56
N ASP A 349 -12.80 9.13 -17.66
CA ASP A 349 -12.50 10.55 -17.52
C ASP A 349 -11.12 10.77 -16.90
N LEU A 350 -10.74 9.96 -15.92
CA LEU A 350 -9.39 9.97 -15.34
C LEU A 350 -8.32 9.72 -16.42
N VAL A 351 -8.51 8.70 -17.27
CA VAL A 351 -7.61 8.40 -18.40
C VAL A 351 -7.50 9.59 -19.35
N ARG A 352 -8.62 10.27 -19.65
CA ARG A 352 -8.63 11.48 -20.49
C ARG A 352 -7.87 12.65 -19.85
N LEU A 353 -8.04 12.87 -18.55
CA LEU A 353 -7.34 13.92 -17.80
C LEU A 353 -5.82 13.65 -17.77
N LEU A 354 -5.42 12.43 -17.42
CA LEU A 354 -4.02 11.97 -17.46
C LEU A 354 -3.43 12.11 -18.87
N GLY A 355 -4.18 11.69 -19.89
CA GLY A 355 -3.74 11.77 -21.29
C GLY A 355 -3.58 13.19 -21.83
N GLY A 356 -4.29 14.17 -21.25
CA GLY A 356 -4.17 15.59 -21.60
C GLY A 356 -3.16 16.36 -20.76
N ALA A 357 -2.59 15.75 -19.71
CA ALA A 357 -1.66 16.41 -18.80
C ALA A 357 -0.21 16.35 -19.30
N VAL A 358 0.51 17.46 -19.16
CA VAL A 358 1.95 17.57 -19.46
C VAL A 358 2.79 17.13 -18.26
N ALA A 359 2.26 17.31 -17.05
CA ALA A 359 2.86 16.88 -15.80
C ALA A 359 1.82 16.33 -14.83
N GLY A 360 2.26 15.46 -13.94
CA GLY A 360 1.48 14.99 -12.80
C GLY A 360 2.16 15.37 -11.49
N ILE A 361 1.45 15.95 -10.54
CA ILE A 361 1.98 16.34 -9.22
C ILE A 361 1.52 15.38 -8.13
N HIS A 362 2.43 15.03 -7.23
CA HIS A 362 2.14 14.20 -6.06
C HIS A 362 2.97 14.69 -4.86
N SER A 363 2.29 15.02 -3.76
CA SER A 363 2.91 15.70 -2.61
C SER A 363 2.85 14.95 -1.29
N MET A 364 2.42 13.68 -1.29
CA MET A 364 2.38 12.91 -0.04
C MET A 364 3.79 12.58 0.44
N THR A 365 4.16 13.13 1.58
CA THR A 365 5.37 12.74 2.31
C THR A 365 5.25 11.30 2.79
N ASP A 366 6.30 10.53 2.57
CA ASP A 366 6.42 9.10 2.89
C ASP A 366 5.32 8.26 2.24
N GLU A 367 4.97 8.60 1.01
CA GLU A 367 4.13 7.74 0.20
C GLU A 367 4.78 6.38 0.04
N HIS A 368 4.08 5.36 0.50
CA HIS A 368 4.63 4.01 0.64
C HIS A 368 5.09 3.43 -0.71
N PHE A 369 4.34 3.72 -1.77
CA PHE A 369 4.71 3.40 -3.15
C PHE A 369 4.44 4.59 -4.08
N GLY A 370 3.16 4.89 -4.37
CA GLY A 370 2.77 6.00 -5.24
C GLY A 370 2.25 5.56 -6.61
N ILE A 371 1.14 4.81 -6.64
CA ILE A 371 0.52 4.30 -7.89
C ILE A 371 0.21 5.45 -8.85
N SER A 372 -0.30 6.59 -8.37
CA SER A 372 -0.60 7.73 -9.26
C SER A 372 0.64 8.31 -9.92
N VAL A 373 1.82 8.25 -9.30
CA VAL A 373 3.08 8.66 -9.93
C VAL A 373 3.41 7.74 -11.12
N VAL A 374 3.18 6.43 -10.98
CA VAL A 374 3.32 5.47 -12.08
C VAL A 374 2.29 5.74 -13.18
N GLU A 375 1.06 6.10 -12.82
CA GLU A 375 0.01 6.44 -13.79
C GLU A 375 0.38 7.70 -14.60
N TYR A 376 1.01 8.71 -13.98
CA TYR A 376 1.54 9.88 -14.69
C TYR A 376 2.56 9.46 -15.73
N MET A 377 3.57 8.70 -15.30
CA MET A 377 4.62 8.19 -16.18
C MET A 377 4.05 7.37 -17.34
N ALA A 378 3.13 6.46 -17.05
CA ALA A 378 2.48 5.62 -18.06
C ALA A 378 1.70 6.47 -19.07
N ALA A 379 0.98 7.50 -18.62
CA ALA A 379 0.21 8.41 -19.46
C ALA A 379 1.09 9.36 -20.30
N GLY A 380 2.40 9.42 -20.05
CA GLY A 380 3.32 10.39 -20.67
C GLY A 380 3.28 11.77 -20.04
N ALA A 381 2.75 11.89 -18.82
CA ALA A 381 2.84 13.11 -18.02
C ALA A 381 4.11 13.05 -17.17
N ILE A 382 4.91 14.12 -17.18
CA ILE A 382 6.14 14.19 -16.40
C ILE A 382 5.80 14.23 -14.90
N PRO A 383 6.23 13.26 -14.09
CA PRO A 383 5.91 13.25 -12.66
C PRO A 383 6.75 14.29 -11.90
N ILE A 384 6.09 15.05 -11.05
CA ILE A 384 6.68 15.91 -10.02
C ILE A 384 6.21 15.34 -8.68
N ALA A 385 7.07 14.57 -8.01
CA ALA A 385 6.67 13.78 -6.85
C ALA A 385 7.45 14.17 -5.59
N HIS A 386 6.92 13.77 -4.42
CA HIS A 386 7.60 14.03 -3.16
C HIS A 386 8.94 13.30 -3.08
N ASN A 387 9.97 14.01 -2.63
CA ASN A 387 11.33 13.49 -2.50
C ASN A 387 11.52 12.61 -1.24
N SER A 388 10.64 11.64 -1.01
CA SER A 388 10.80 10.62 0.02
C SER A 388 10.12 9.30 -0.37
N ALA A 389 10.43 8.22 0.37
CA ALA A 389 9.84 6.88 0.25
C ALA A 389 9.69 6.36 -1.19
N GLY A 390 8.58 5.70 -1.52
CA GLY A 390 8.37 5.02 -2.80
C GLY A 390 8.64 5.88 -4.04
N PRO A 391 8.12 7.13 -4.12
CA PRO A 391 8.42 8.00 -5.25
C PRO A 391 9.92 8.23 -5.48
N ARG A 392 10.69 8.51 -4.41
CA ARG A 392 12.14 8.71 -4.50
C ARG A 392 12.93 7.42 -4.70
N MET A 393 12.55 6.35 -4.01
CA MET A 393 13.38 5.14 -3.91
C MET A 393 13.14 4.15 -5.04
N ASP A 394 11.97 4.19 -5.68
CA ASP A 394 11.55 3.19 -6.65
C ASP A 394 11.07 3.81 -7.97
N ILE A 395 10.30 4.89 -7.92
CA ILE A 395 9.54 5.36 -9.10
C ILE A 395 10.30 6.41 -9.91
N VAL A 396 10.65 7.56 -9.35
CA VAL A 396 11.31 8.67 -10.07
C VAL A 396 12.83 8.50 -9.97
N LEU A 397 13.38 7.58 -10.76
CA LEU A 397 14.82 7.38 -10.89
C LEU A 397 15.20 7.36 -12.38
N PRO A 398 16.46 7.65 -12.73
CA PRO A 398 16.89 7.65 -14.13
C PRO A 398 16.60 6.33 -14.86
N GLU A 399 16.28 6.44 -16.15
CA GLU A 399 16.06 5.32 -17.06
C GLU A 399 16.95 5.51 -18.30
N ASP A 400 17.85 4.57 -18.56
CA ASP A 400 18.92 4.67 -19.58
C ASP A 400 19.75 5.97 -19.51
N GLY A 401 19.98 6.48 -18.30
CA GLY A 401 20.70 7.74 -18.08
C GLY A 401 19.85 9.00 -18.24
N ASN A 402 18.60 8.89 -18.68
CA ASN A 402 17.67 10.01 -18.81
C ASN A 402 16.88 10.22 -17.51
N GLN A 403 16.62 11.48 -17.18
CA GLN A 403 15.73 11.85 -16.09
C GLN A 403 14.29 11.46 -16.44
N THR A 404 13.52 11.02 -15.45
CA THR A 404 12.13 10.55 -15.62
C THR A 404 11.09 11.46 -14.96
N GLY A 405 11.51 12.62 -14.46
CA GLY A 405 10.68 13.56 -13.70
C GLY A 405 11.43 14.26 -12.57
N PHE A 406 10.70 14.90 -11.68
CA PHE A 406 11.22 15.75 -10.62
C PHE A 406 10.86 15.24 -9.23
N LEU A 407 11.75 15.49 -8.27
CA LEU A 407 11.54 15.20 -6.86
C LEU A 407 11.62 16.50 -6.05
N ALA A 408 10.60 16.80 -5.26
CA ALA A 408 10.49 18.04 -4.49
C ALA A 408 10.01 17.79 -3.05
N GLN A 409 10.36 18.68 -2.12
CA GLN A 409 9.96 18.64 -0.71
C GLN A 409 9.26 19.94 -0.25
N SER A 410 9.66 21.10 -0.80
CA SER A 410 9.17 22.42 -0.41
C SER A 410 8.26 23.03 -1.47
N VAL A 411 7.47 24.03 -1.08
CA VAL A 411 6.64 24.83 -1.99
C VAL A 411 7.49 25.37 -3.15
N GLU A 412 8.69 25.84 -2.86
CA GLU A 412 9.63 26.41 -3.81
C GLU A 412 10.13 25.37 -4.81
N GLU A 413 10.56 24.19 -4.35
CA GLU A 413 11.03 23.11 -5.23
C GLU A 413 9.92 22.60 -6.15
N TYR A 414 8.68 22.47 -5.65
CA TYR A 414 7.54 22.11 -6.50
C TYR A 414 7.26 23.21 -7.54
N ALA A 415 7.32 24.48 -7.14
CA ALA A 415 7.08 25.59 -8.05
C ALA A 415 8.14 25.67 -9.14
N GLU A 416 9.41 25.43 -8.80
CA GLU A 416 10.54 25.38 -9.73
C GLU A 416 10.38 24.22 -10.73
N ALA A 417 10.05 23.02 -10.26
CA ALA A 417 9.77 21.88 -11.13
C ALA A 417 8.59 22.13 -12.08
N ILE A 418 7.51 22.78 -11.60
CA ILE A 418 6.39 23.19 -12.46
C ILE A 418 6.90 24.12 -13.56
N ILE A 419 7.64 25.16 -13.21
CA ILE A 419 8.17 26.14 -14.17
C ILE A 419 9.09 25.46 -15.18
N GLU A 420 9.96 24.56 -14.73
CA GLU A 420 10.90 23.83 -15.58
C GLU A 420 10.16 23.03 -16.65
N VAL A 421 9.14 22.25 -16.28
CA VAL A 421 8.31 21.51 -17.25
C VAL A 421 7.65 22.44 -18.27
N ILE A 422 7.18 23.62 -17.86
CA ILE A 422 6.56 24.59 -18.76
C ILE A 422 7.58 25.19 -19.73
N LYS A 423 8.83 25.39 -19.28
CA LYS A 423 9.92 25.98 -20.09
C LYS A 423 10.57 24.99 -21.05
N MET A 424 10.47 23.68 -20.80
CA MET A 424 11.03 22.66 -21.68
C MET A 424 10.54 22.83 -23.12
N THR A 425 11.40 22.50 -24.06
CA THR A 425 11.03 22.28 -25.46
C THR A 425 10.16 21.02 -25.58
N GLU A 426 9.50 20.86 -26.73
CA GLU A 426 8.73 19.64 -26.99
C GLU A 426 9.62 18.39 -26.97
N ASN A 427 10.82 18.47 -27.56
CA ASN A 427 11.77 17.35 -27.58
C ASN A 427 12.19 16.93 -26.17
N GLU A 428 12.59 17.88 -25.32
CA GLU A 428 12.98 17.58 -23.92
C GLU A 428 11.83 16.92 -23.15
N ARG A 429 10.58 17.41 -23.33
CA ARG A 429 9.42 16.78 -22.69
C ARG A 429 9.17 15.37 -23.21
N LEU A 430 9.28 15.15 -24.52
CA LEU A 430 9.06 13.84 -25.12
C LEU A 430 10.11 12.83 -24.68
N GLU A 431 11.38 13.23 -24.60
CA GLU A 431 12.48 12.39 -24.11
C GLU A 431 12.27 11.99 -22.65
N MET A 432 11.96 12.96 -21.77
CA MET A 432 11.67 12.69 -20.36
C MET A 432 10.43 11.81 -20.19
N ALA A 433 9.35 12.09 -20.93
CA ALA A 433 8.11 11.33 -20.87
C ALA A 433 8.29 9.89 -21.38
N ALA A 434 9.09 9.69 -22.44
CA ALA A 434 9.41 8.37 -22.96
C ALA A 434 10.23 7.55 -21.95
N ALA A 435 11.26 8.15 -21.35
CA ALA A 435 12.07 7.53 -20.31
C ALA A 435 11.21 7.15 -19.09
N ALA A 436 10.35 8.07 -18.63
CA ALA A 436 9.42 7.84 -17.55
C ALA A 436 8.44 6.69 -17.86
N ARG A 437 7.84 6.67 -19.05
CA ARG A 437 6.93 5.61 -19.48
C ARG A 437 7.62 4.25 -19.56
N LYS A 438 8.85 4.20 -20.08
CA LYS A 438 9.66 2.97 -20.12
C LYS A 438 9.87 2.43 -18.71
N ARG A 439 10.26 3.29 -17.77
CA ARG A 439 10.43 2.94 -16.37
C ARG A 439 9.14 2.41 -15.72
N ALA A 440 7.99 3.03 -16.03
CA ALA A 440 6.70 2.62 -15.51
C ALA A 440 6.32 1.16 -15.85
N SER A 441 6.89 0.57 -16.90
CA SER A 441 6.66 -0.82 -17.29
C SER A 441 7.10 -1.84 -16.23
N MET A 442 8.05 -1.47 -15.36
CA MET A 442 8.49 -2.27 -14.21
C MET A 442 7.38 -2.49 -13.17
N PHE A 443 6.32 -1.68 -13.21
CA PHE A 443 5.20 -1.74 -12.26
C PHE A 443 3.91 -2.24 -12.92
N SER A 444 4.02 -2.81 -14.13
CA SER A 444 2.88 -3.38 -14.84
C SER A 444 2.23 -4.55 -14.10
N GLU A 445 0.96 -4.82 -14.41
CA GLU A 445 0.26 -6.00 -13.87
C GLU A 445 0.98 -7.31 -14.22
N GLN A 446 1.48 -7.40 -15.46
CA GLN A 446 2.23 -8.57 -15.92
C GLN A 446 3.48 -8.79 -15.06
N ARG A 447 4.21 -7.72 -14.75
CA ARG A 447 5.38 -7.81 -13.88
C ARG A 447 5.02 -8.22 -12.46
N PHE A 448 3.92 -7.67 -11.91
CA PHE A 448 3.38 -8.13 -10.62
C PHE A 448 3.07 -9.63 -10.65
N TYR A 449 2.41 -10.14 -11.69
CA TYR A 449 2.09 -11.57 -11.79
C TYR A 449 3.34 -12.45 -11.83
N GLU A 450 4.36 -12.05 -12.59
CA GLU A 450 5.62 -12.78 -12.69
C GLU A 450 6.35 -12.84 -11.34
N ASP A 451 6.55 -11.69 -10.70
CA ASP A 451 7.27 -11.58 -9.43
C ASP A 451 6.47 -12.25 -8.28
N PHE A 452 5.14 -12.09 -8.26
CA PHE A 452 4.27 -12.75 -7.28
C PHE A 452 4.35 -14.27 -7.40
N LYS A 453 4.19 -14.82 -8.62
CA LYS A 453 4.27 -16.27 -8.86
C LYS A 453 5.64 -16.82 -8.49
N ALA A 454 6.71 -16.11 -8.86
CA ALA A 454 8.07 -16.48 -8.47
C ALA A 454 8.24 -16.52 -6.94
N ALA A 455 7.62 -15.59 -6.20
CA ALA A 455 7.69 -15.56 -4.74
C ALA A 455 6.93 -16.72 -4.07
N VAL A 456 5.73 -17.07 -4.55
CA VAL A 456 4.88 -18.09 -3.90
C VAL A 456 5.21 -19.53 -4.31
N ARG A 457 5.80 -19.75 -5.49
CA ARG A 457 6.18 -21.08 -6.02
C ARG A 457 6.91 -21.95 -5.02
N PRO A 458 8.00 -21.50 -4.36
CA PRO A 458 8.69 -22.34 -3.38
C PRO A 458 7.75 -22.85 -2.28
N ILE A 459 6.78 -22.06 -1.83
CA ILE A 459 5.89 -22.41 -0.72
C ILE A 459 4.82 -23.41 -1.14
N PHE A 460 4.28 -23.24 -2.36
CA PHE A 460 3.25 -24.10 -2.93
C PHE A 460 3.78 -25.49 -3.26
N TYR A 461 5.07 -25.58 -3.60
CA TYR A 461 5.72 -26.81 -4.06
C TYR A 461 6.79 -27.38 -3.10
N ASP A 462 7.13 -26.70 -1.98
CA ASP A 462 7.92 -27.24 -0.86
C ASP A 462 7.15 -28.33 -0.09
N GLY A 463 6.91 -29.45 -0.76
CA GLY A 463 6.28 -30.63 -0.20
C GLY A 463 6.45 -31.88 -1.06
N GLY A 464 7.37 -31.85 -2.04
CA GLY A 464 7.67 -32.97 -2.93
C GLY A 464 9.04 -33.61 -2.76
N GLU A 465 9.93 -33.08 -1.91
CA GLU A 465 11.30 -33.61 -1.74
C GLU A 465 11.73 -33.67 -0.27
N GLU A 466 11.07 -34.53 0.51
CA GLU A 466 11.80 -35.29 1.53
C GLU A 466 12.28 -36.58 0.85
N GLY A 467 13.51 -36.56 0.32
CA GLY A 467 14.19 -37.76 -0.20
C GLY A 467 14.41 -37.79 -1.70
N GLY A 468 15.18 -36.84 -2.24
CA GLY A 468 15.65 -36.92 -3.63
C GLY A 468 16.67 -35.85 -3.94
N LEU A 469 17.96 -36.21 -3.93
CA LEU A 469 19.02 -35.38 -4.48
C LEU A 469 18.73 -35.06 -5.96
N ILE A 470 18.21 -33.88 -6.27
CA ILE A 470 18.38 -33.32 -7.62
C ILE A 470 19.76 -32.69 -7.71
N LYS A 471 20.72 -33.53 -8.13
CA LYS A 471 21.96 -33.08 -8.73
C LYS A 471 21.66 -32.27 -9.99
N GLY A 472 22.14 -31.03 -10.01
CA GLY A 472 22.64 -30.37 -11.21
C GLY A 472 21.60 -29.84 -12.19
N LYS A 473 21.27 -28.56 -12.05
CA LYS A 473 21.27 -27.61 -13.17
C LYS A 473 21.58 -26.21 -12.64
N THR A 474 22.77 -25.77 -13.01
CA THR A 474 23.41 -24.50 -12.70
C THR A 474 22.49 -23.32 -12.99
N ILE A 475 22.07 -22.59 -11.96
CA ILE A 475 21.55 -21.23 -12.09
C ILE A 475 22.77 -20.35 -12.39
N ARG A 476 22.94 -19.97 -13.66
CA ARG A 476 23.95 -18.98 -14.05
C ARG A 476 23.52 -17.59 -13.57
N ASN A 477 24.38 -17.03 -12.73
CA ASN A 477 24.73 -15.60 -12.57
C ASN A 477 23.61 -14.57 -12.44
N TRP A 478 23.25 -14.26 -11.19
CA TRP A 478 22.68 -12.98 -10.76
C TRP A 478 23.77 -12.10 -10.09
N SER A 479 24.88 -11.86 -10.78
CA SER A 479 26.03 -11.11 -10.23
C SER A 479 26.62 -10.03 -11.14
N ASN A 480 26.04 -9.73 -12.30
CA ASN A 480 26.51 -8.64 -13.18
C ASN A 480 25.46 -7.55 -13.36
N MET A 481 24.91 -7.01 -12.26
CA MET A 481 24.10 -5.79 -12.36
C MET A 481 24.10 -4.96 -11.07
N TYR A 482 25.24 -4.85 -10.37
CA TYR A 482 25.53 -3.81 -9.38
C TYR A 482 27.05 -3.78 -9.13
N SER A 483 27.80 -3.19 -10.05
CA SER A 483 29.13 -2.66 -9.75
C SER A 483 28.95 -1.16 -9.52
N PHE A 484 28.96 -0.75 -8.25
CA PHE A 484 29.21 0.64 -7.87
C PHE A 484 30.72 0.76 -7.67
N ASP A 485 31.39 1.42 -8.61
CA ASP A 485 32.78 1.83 -8.45
C ASP A 485 32.85 2.90 -7.34
N ASN A 486 33.34 2.48 -6.18
CA ASN A 486 33.79 3.37 -5.12
C ASN A 486 35.21 3.84 -5.44
N ASN A 487 35.35 5.03 -6.02
CA ASN A 487 36.60 5.78 -6.00
C ASN A 487 36.32 7.29 -6.01
N MET A 488 36.10 7.87 -4.83
CA MET A 488 36.43 9.28 -4.60
C MET A 488 37.46 9.36 -3.49
N THR A 489 38.69 9.61 -3.93
CA THR A 489 39.85 9.92 -3.11
C THR A 489 39.68 11.32 -2.52
N VAL A 490 39.67 11.39 -1.19
CA VAL A 490 39.79 12.65 -0.44
C VAL A 490 41.20 13.19 -0.65
N LYS A 491 41.33 14.41 -1.19
CA LYS A 491 42.53 15.24 -1.01
C LYS A 491 42.13 16.68 -0.67
N ARG A 492 42.43 16.98 0.60
CA ARG A 492 42.72 18.26 1.29
C ARG A 492 41.97 19.52 0.89
#